data_AF-A0A8B7DWJ0-F1
#
_entry.id   AF-A0A8B7DWJ0-F1
#
_cell.length_a   1.000
_cell.length_b   1.000
_cell.length_c   1.000
_cell.angle_alpha   90.00
_cell.angle_beta   90.00
_cell.angle_gamma   90.00
#
_symmetry.space_group_name_H-M   'P 1'
#
loop_
_entity.id
_entity.type
_entity.pdbx_description
1 polymer ?
#
loop_
_entity_poly.entity_id
_entity_poly.type
_entity_poly.pdbx_seq_one_letter_code
_entity_poly.pdbx_strand_id
1 'polypeptide(L)'
;MADVVKYGIQIANRGFVGGVAFDTKEEKLKYFFSQYGKVKECKIIKDNQSISRGFAFVTFECKQDAKLSGNGIQEIRSLFDGGTSSYLLGVFIDNNPISIIQDDAFKIFPSLRELIIKNSFLNAVPNAVRRIQLLYKLDLSNNPIKDYGSGSFDSKHLKSINLSNTKLTYLDKSFFDMLPDINELILNNLPLEQPVEINTFASLVSLIN
;
A
#
# COMPACT_ATOMS: atom_id res chain seq x y z
N MET A 1 24.42 4.28 28.01
CA MET A 1 24.43 2.92 27.45
C MET A 1 23.07 2.30 27.74
N ALA A 2 22.29 2.06 26.69
CA ALA A 2 21.09 1.23 26.73
C ALA A 2 20.94 0.64 25.32
N ASP A 3 21.00 -0.69 25.27
CA ASP A 3 21.07 -1.48 24.03
C ASP A 3 19.80 -1.31 23.19
N VAL A 4 19.98 -0.81 21.97
CA VAL A 4 18.93 -0.76 20.96
C VAL A 4 18.80 -2.16 20.36
N VAL A 5 17.71 -2.84 20.70
CA VAL A 5 17.36 -4.17 20.18
C VAL A 5 17.24 -4.11 18.65
N LYS A 6 18.15 -4.82 17.96
CA LYS A 6 18.13 -5.07 16.51
C LYS A 6 17.03 -6.11 16.21
N TYR A 7 15.79 -5.68 16.04
CA TYR A 7 14.69 -6.56 15.63
C TYR A 7 14.79 -6.96 14.16
N GLY A 8 14.96 -8.26 13.91
CA GLY A 8 14.60 -8.96 12.67
C GLY A 8 15.42 -8.64 11.42
N ILE A 9 15.92 -9.68 10.74
CA ILE A 9 16.59 -9.49 9.44
C ILE A 9 15.56 -8.97 8.42
N GLN A 10 15.65 -7.69 8.10
CA GLN A 10 14.95 -7.03 6.99
C GLN A 10 15.25 -7.77 5.68
N ILE A 11 14.26 -8.43 5.06
CA ILE A 11 14.36 -8.89 3.66
C ILE A 11 13.77 -7.76 2.80
N ALA A 12 14.50 -6.64 2.70
CA ALA A 12 14.04 -5.39 2.11
C ALA A 12 13.86 -5.42 0.57
N ASN A 13 13.90 -6.60 -0.02
CA ASN A 13 14.10 -6.80 -1.45
C ASN A 13 13.05 -7.70 -2.09
N ARG A 14 11.97 -8.11 -1.40
CA ARG A 14 10.93 -8.98 -1.96
C ARG A 14 9.63 -8.23 -2.29
N GLY A 15 9.21 -8.24 -3.55
CA GLY A 15 7.94 -7.69 -4.06
C GLY A 15 6.93 -8.75 -4.50
N PHE A 16 5.67 -8.35 -4.60
CA PHE A 16 4.50 -9.19 -4.94
C PHE A 16 3.98 -8.89 -6.36
N VAL A 17 3.85 -9.89 -7.22
CA VAL A 17 3.39 -9.73 -8.60
C VAL A 17 2.05 -10.41 -8.76
N GLY A 18 0.97 -9.62 -8.82
CA GLY A 18 -0.38 -10.13 -9.11
C GLY A 18 -0.67 -10.21 -10.61
N GLY A 19 -1.72 -10.95 -11.00
CA GLY A 19 -2.18 -11.03 -12.39
C GLY A 19 -1.26 -11.87 -13.30
N VAL A 20 -0.50 -12.78 -12.71
CA VAL A 20 0.39 -13.69 -13.45
C VAL A 20 -0.48 -14.73 -14.16
N ALA A 21 -0.37 -14.85 -15.49
CA ALA A 21 -1.11 -15.87 -16.23
C ALA A 21 -0.73 -17.29 -15.76
N PHE A 22 -1.68 -18.22 -15.74
CA PHE A 22 -1.49 -19.57 -15.17
C PHE A 22 -0.38 -20.39 -15.84
N ASP A 23 -0.05 -20.07 -17.08
CA ASP A 23 1.01 -20.67 -17.88
C ASP A 23 2.37 -19.97 -17.75
N THR A 24 2.41 -18.83 -17.04
CA THR A 24 3.64 -18.06 -16.84
C THR A 24 4.60 -18.83 -15.94
N LYS A 25 5.88 -18.79 -16.29
CA LYS A 25 6.95 -19.46 -15.54
C LYS A 25 7.79 -18.48 -14.73
N GLU A 26 8.41 -18.97 -13.66
CA GLU A 26 9.28 -18.19 -12.79
C GLU A 26 10.46 -17.57 -13.53
N GLU A 27 11.01 -18.26 -14.54
CA GLU A 27 12.10 -17.73 -15.37
C GLU A 27 11.65 -16.53 -16.18
N LYS A 28 10.42 -16.55 -16.71
CA LYS A 28 9.84 -15.44 -17.46
C LYS A 28 9.65 -14.22 -16.56
N LEU A 29 9.17 -14.43 -15.33
CA LEU A 29 9.08 -13.37 -14.33
C LEU A 29 10.47 -12.86 -13.95
N LYS A 30 11.42 -13.76 -13.69
CA LYS A 30 12.80 -13.38 -13.34
C LYS A 30 13.46 -12.55 -14.44
N TYR A 31 13.28 -12.96 -15.70
CA TYR A 31 13.74 -12.21 -16.86
C TYR A 31 13.07 -10.83 -16.93
N PHE A 32 11.73 -10.78 -16.83
CA PHE A 32 10.99 -9.53 -16.85
C PHE A 32 11.45 -8.59 -15.73
N PHE A 33 11.58 -9.07 -14.49
CA PHE A 33 11.96 -8.22 -13.37
C PHE A 33 13.46 -7.88 -13.32
N SER A 34 14.30 -8.63 -14.04
CA SER A 34 15.74 -8.33 -14.14
C SER A 34 16.04 -6.96 -14.74
N GLN A 35 15.12 -6.40 -15.53
CA GLN A 35 15.25 -5.04 -16.07
C GLN A 35 15.16 -3.94 -15.00
N TYR A 36 14.54 -4.24 -13.84
CA TYR A 36 14.35 -3.27 -12.75
C TYR A 36 15.39 -3.44 -11.63
N GLY A 37 16.22 -4.46 -11.70
CA GLY A 37 17.26 -4.75 -10.72
C GLY A 37 17.66 -6.23 -10.74
N LYS A 38 18.80 -6.55 -10.12
CA LYS A 38 19.27 -7.94 -10.08
C LYS A 38 18.32 -8.79 -9.23
N VAL A 39 17.67 -9.78 -9.84
CA VAL A 39 16.69 -10.65 -9.18
C VAL A 39 17.39 -11.86 -8.56
N LYS A 40 17.32 -11.97 -7.24
CA LYS A 40 17.75 -13.14 -6.45
C LYS A 40 16.86 -14.34 -6.74
N GLU A 41 15.54 -14.16 -6.66
CA GLU A 41 14.55 -15.25 -6.71
C GLU A 41 13.23 -14.76 -7.30
N CYS A 42 12.58 -15.57 -8.15
CA CYS A 42 11.16 -15.43 -8.47
C CYS A 42 10.46 -16.71 -8.05
N LYS A 43 9.31 -16.59 -7.40
CA LYS A 43 8.53 -17.73 -6.94
C LYS A 43 7.05 -17.54 -7.24
N ILE A 44 6.51 -18.35 -8.14
CA ILE A 44 5.08 -18.39 -8.43
C ILE A 44 4.42 -19.21 -7.34
N ILE A 45 3.38 -18.66 -6.73
CA ILE A 45 2.66 -19.39 -5.71
C ILE A 45 1.65 -20.30 -6.39
N LYS A 46 1.72 -21.56 -6.01
CA LYS A 46 0.84 -22.63 -6.45
C LYS A 46 0.04 -23.17 -5.27
N ASP A 47 -1.11 -23.75 -5.53
CA ASP A 47 -1.90 -24.48 -4.54
C ASP A 47 -1.32 -25.87 -4.24
N ASN A 48 -2.03 -26.64 -3.40
CA ASN A 48 -1.64 -28.01 -3.04
C ASN A 48 -1.70 -28.99 -4.23
N GLN A 49 -2.34 -28.61 -5.33
CA GLN A 49 -2.43 -29.36 -6.57
C GLN A 49 -1.41 -28.88 -7.61
N SER A 50 -0.46 -28.01 -7.22
CA SER A 50 0.55 -27.39 -8.09
C SER A 50 -0.01 -26.47 -9.17
N ILE A 51 -1.24 -25.97 -9.02
CA ILE A 51 -1.88 -25.02 -9.93
C ILE A 51 -1.48 -23.60 -9.51
N SER A 52 -1.02 -22.79 -10.47
CA SER A 52 -0.70 -21.38 -10.23
C SER A 52 -1.90 -20.65 -9.64
N ARG A 53 -1.67 -19.82 -8.62
CA ARG A 53 -2.71 -18.97 -8.02
C ARG A 53 -2.83 -17.61 -8.69
N GLY A 54 -2.12 -17.41 -9.79
CA GLY A 54 -2.14 -16.16 -10.54
C GLY A 54 -1.28 -15.05 -9.94
N PHE A 55 -0.31 -15.38 -9.09
CA PHE A 55 0.62 -14.41 -8.53
C PHE A 55 1.99 -15.02 -8.18
N ALA A 56 2.98 -14.15 -7.97
CA ALA A 56 4.35 -14.52 -7.64
C ALA A 56 4.99 -13.56 -6.64
N PHE A 57 6.10 -13.97 -6.04
CA PHE A 57 7.02 -13.09 -5.34
C PHE A 57 8.34 -12.96 -6.10
N VAL A 58 8.90 -11.77 -6.09
CA VAL A 58 10.17 -11.45 -6.73
C VAL A 58 11.09 -10.85 -5.69
N THR A 59 12.19 -11.52 -5.39
CA THR A 59 13.23 -11.07 -4.47
C THR A 59 14.40 -10.53 -5.27
N PHE A 60 14.74 -9.26 -5.13
CA PHE A 60 15.92 -8.60 -5.68
C PHE A 60 17.17 -8.87 -4.81
N GLU A 61 18.38 -8.65 -5.29
CA GLU A 61 19.60 -8.82 -4.50
C GLU A 61 19.89 -7.63 -3.57
N CYS A 62 19.44 -6.44 -3.94
CA CYS A 62 19.62 -5.19 -3.21
C CYS A 62 18.31 -4.69 -2.59
N LYS A 63 18.39 -3.95 -1.48
CA LYS A 63 17.28 -3.43 -0.64
C LYS A 63 16.34 -2.40 -1.33
N GLN A 64 16.29 -2.36 -2.65
CA GLN A 64 15.37 -1.46 -3.32
C GLN A 64 13.95 -2.00 -3.11
N ASP A 65 13.16 -1.22 -2.37
CA ASP A 65 11.71 -1.16 -2.35
C ASP A 65 11.05 -2.03 -3.43
N ALA A 66 10.11 -2.89 -3.02
CA ALA A 66 9.30 -3.69 -3.92
C ALA A 66 8.50 -2.79 -4.88
N LYS A 67 9.16 -2.30 -5.94
CA LYS A 67 8.59 -1.47 -6.99
C LYS A 67 7.85 -2.37 -7.95
N LEU A 68 6.56 -2.49 -7.70
CA LEU A 68 5.59 -3.10 -8.60
C LEU A 68 4.91 -2.04 -9.46
N SER A 69 5.45 -0.83 -9.42
CA SER A 69 4.96 0.34 -10.11
C SER A 69 5.02 0.15 -11.62
N GLY A 70 3.97 0.53 -12.36
CA GLY A 70 4.01 0.55 -13.84
C GLY A 70 3.79 -0.78 -14.55
N ASN A 71 3.16 -1.78 -13.92
CA ASN A 71 3.00 -3.14 -14.48
C ASN A 71 1.58 -3.47 -14.98
N GLY A 72 0.70 -2.48 -15.12
CA GLY A 72 -0.65 -2.68 -15.68
C GLY A 72 -1.62 -3.43 -14.75
N ILE A 73 -1.36 -3.49 -13.45
CA ILE A 73 -2.23 -4.14 -12.46
C ILE A 73 -3.57 -3.38 -12.38
N GLN A 74 -4.69 -4.07 -12.58
CA GLN A 74 -6.03 -3.46 -12.52
C GLN A 74 -6.74 -3.68 -11.17
N GLU A 75 -6.40 -4.74 -10.45
CA GLU A 75 -7.04 -5.09 -9.19
C GLU A 75 -6.06 -5.75 -8.21
N ILE A 76 -6.26 -5.52 -6.91
CA ILE A 76 -5.55 -6.22 -5.84
C ILE A 76 -6.56 -7.08 -5.07
N ARG A 77 -6.35 -8.40 -5.10
CA ARG A 77 -7.20 -9.37 -4.44
C ARG A 77 -6.45 -10.08 -3.31
N SER A 78 -7.18 -10.50 -2.29
CA SER A 78 -6.66 -11.42 -1.28
C SER A 78 -6.59 -12.81 -1.88
N LEU A 79 -5.38 -13.26 -2.18
CA LEU A 79 -5.11 -14.54 -2.82
C LEU A 79 -4.39 -15.50 -1.87
N PHE A 80 -4.59 -15.39 -0.55
CA PHE A 80 -3.78 -16.11 0.43
C PHE A 80 -4.58 -16.81 1.54
N ASP A 81 -4.35 -18.11 1.65
CA ASP A 81 -4.77 -19.02 2.72
C ASP A 81 -3.56 -19.80 3.31
N GLY A 82 -2.31 -19.44 2.96
CA GLY A 82 -1.13 -20.29 3.22
C GLY A 82 0.14 -19.66 3.79
N GLY A 83 0.14 -18.39 4.24
CA GLY A 83 1.30 -17.82 4.95
C GLY A 83 1.34 -16.30 5.02
N THR A 84 1.84 -15.77 6.14
CA THR A 84 2.07 -14.33 6.36
C THR A 84 3.53 -13.97 6.12
N SER A 85 3.80 -12.74 5.69
CA SER A 85 5.14 -12.20 5.49
C SER A 85 5.44 -11.09 6.50
N SER A 86 6.11 -11.46 7.60
CA SER A 86 6.48 -10.52 8.68
C SER A 86 7.70 -9.63 8.36
N TYR A 87 8.34 -9.81 7.20
CA TYR A 87 9.54 -9.06 6.82
C TYR A 87 9.26 -7.89 5.87
N LEU A 88 8.08 -7.87 5.25
CA LEU A 88 7.74 -6.88 4.25
C LEU A 88 7.25 -5.61 4.94
N LEU A 89 8.02 -4.53 4.78
CA LEU A 89 7.75 -3.25 5.43
C LEU A 89 7.14 -2.21 4.48
N GLY A 90 7.26 -2.40 3.17
CA GLY A 90 6.81 -1.43 2.17
C GLY A 90 6.18 -2.11 0.94
N VAL A 91 5.04 -1.59 0.49
CA VAL A 91 4.38 -1.96 -0.78
C VAL A 91 4.27 -0.72 -1.65
N PHE A 92 4.86 -0.77 -2.85
CA PHE A 92 4.87 0.34 -3.81
C PHE A 92 4.29 -0.17 -5.14
N ILE A 93 3.05 0.21 -5.42
CA ILE A 93 2.24 -0.30 -6.54
C ILE A 93 1.69 0.83 -7.41
N ASP A 94 2.36 1.97 -7.42
CA ASP A 94 1.96 3.17 -8.13
C ASP A 94 2.01 3.06 -9.66
N ASN A 95 1.34 3.95 -10.39
CA ASN A 95 1.27 3.92 -11.85
C ASN A 95 0.69 2.62 -12.41
N ASN A 96 -0.35 2.09 -11.75
CA ASN A 96 -1.08 0.93 -12.22
C ASN A 96 -2.55 1.30 -12.36
N PRO A 97 -3.29 0.74 -13.34
CA PRO A 97 -4.71 1.01 -13.50
C PRO A 97 -5.61 0.43 -12.38
N ILE A 98 -5.15 0.43 -11.12
CA ILE A 98 -5.84 -0.19 -9.99
C ILE A 98 -7.11 0.59 -9.69
N SER A 99 -8.25 -0.04 -9.87
CA SER A 99 -9.56 0.51 -9.53
C SER A 99 -10.16 -0.11 -8.28
N ILE A 100 -9.77 -1.35 -7.95
CA ILE A 100 -10.34 -2.13 -6.85
C ILE A 100 -9.22 -2.76 -6.00
N ILE A 101 -9.36 -2.66 -4.68
CA ILE A 101 -8.52 -3.33 -3.67
C ILE A 101 -9.47 -4.02 -2.70
N GLN A 102 -9.36 -5.36 -2.60
CA GLN A 102 -10.16 -6.13 -1.65
C GLN A 102 -9.75 -5.85 -0.20
N ASP A 103 -10.73 -5.87 0.71
CA ASP A 103 -10.61 -5.54 2.14
C ASP A 103 -9.49 -6.24 2.90
N ASP A 104 -9.07 -7.43 2.47
CA ASP A 104 -8.06 -8.27 3.11
C ASP A 104 -6.78 -8.41 2.26
N ALA A 105 -6.65 -7.64 1.17
CA ALA A 105 -5.51 -7.67 0.25
C ALA A 105 -4.14 -7.52 0.95
N PHE A 106 -4.07 -6.80 2.06
CA PHE A 106 -2.84 -6.56 2.82
C PHE A 106 -2.74 -7.33 4.13
N LYS A 107 -3.72 -8.21 4.44
CA LYS A 107 -3.76 -8.98 5.70
C LYS A 107 -2.51 -9.84 5.92
N ILE A 108 -1.89 -10.28 4.84
CA ILE A 108 -0.69 -11.11 4.86
C ILE A 108 0.62 -10.35 5.18
N PHE A 109 0.58 -9.02 5.25
CA PHE A 109 1.74 -8.19 5.55
C PHE A 109 1.58 -7.54 6.94
N PRO A 110 1.63 -8.33 8.03
CA PRO A 110 1.38 -7.81 9.38
C PRO A 110 2.40 -6.75 9.82
N SER A 111 3.55 -6.68 9.15
CA SER A 111 4.62 -5.72 9.42
C SER A 111 4.70 -4.57 8.42
N LEU A 112 3.69 -4.41 7.55
CA LEU A 112 3.64 -3.34 6.56
C LEU A 112 3.60 -1.96 7.24
N ARG A 113 4.54 -1.09 6.86
CA ARG A 113 4.73 0.26 7.37
C ARG A 113 4.53 1.34 6.31
N GLU A 114 4.84 1.07 5.05
CA GLU A 114 4.68 2.05 3.97
C GLU A 114 3.85 1.47 2.83
N LEU A 115 2.79 2.18 2.44
CA LEU A 115 1.92 1.78 1.34
C LEU A 115 1.76 2.95 0.38
N ILE A 116 2.27 2.79 -0.84
CA ILE A 116 2.24 3.81 -1.88
C ILE A 116 1.42 3.28 -3.06
N ILE A 117 0.28 3.92 -3.29
CA ILE A 117 -0.68 3.63 -4.36
C ILE A 117 -1.05 4.94 -5.06
N LYS A 118 -0.07 5.61 -5.65
CA LYS A 118 -0.30 6.85 -6.42
C LYS A 118 -0.51 6.57 -7.90
N ASN A 119 -1.09 7.52 -8.63
CA ASN A 119 -1.30 7.42 -10.09
C ASN A 119 -2.06 6.14 -10.46
N SER A 120 -3.18 5.90 -9.79
CA SER A 120 -4.07 4.75 -10.04
C SER A 120 -5.52 5.24 -10.22
N PHE A 121 -6.50 4.34 -10.22
CA PHE A 121 -7.91 4.63 -10.50
C PHE A 121 -8.81 4.37 -9.29
N LEU A 122 -8.28 4.50 -8.08
CA LEU A 122 -9.06 4.34 -6.86
C LEU A 122 -10.09 5.48 -6.74
N ASN A 123 -11.37 5.12 -6.62
CA ASN A 123 -12.46 6.08 -6.45
C ASN A 123 -12.80 6.39 -4.98
N ALA A 124 -12.25 5.61 -4.05
CA ALA A 124 -12.39 5.80 -2.60
C ALA A 124 -11.10 5.36 -1.88
N VAL A 125 -10.92 5.81 -0.64
CA VAL A 125 -9.87 5.25 0.24
C VAL A 125 -10.23 3.78 0.56
N PRO A 126 -9.38 2.79 0.21
CA PRO A 126 -9.75 1.39 0.35
C PRO A 126 -9.83 0.92 1.81
N ASN A 127 -10.86 0.17 2.19
CA ASN A 127 -10.98 -0.41 3.55
C ASN A 127 -9.77 -1.26 3.96
N ALA A 128 -9.10 -1.88 2.99
CA ALA A 128 -7.89 -2.65 3.21
C ALA A 128 -6.77 -1.86 3.92
N VAL A 129 -6.65 -0.56 3.66
CA VAL A 129 -5.59 0.28 4.27
C VAL A 129 -5.90 0.60 5.74
N ARG A 130 -7.19 0.63 6.09
CA ARG A 130 -7.67 0.97 7.45
C ARG A 130 -7.29 -0.07 8.49
N ARG A 131 -7.13 -1.34 8.07
CA ARG A 131 -6.83 -2.49 8.94
C ARG A 131 -5.33 -2.79 9.10
N ILE A 132 -4.44 -2.03 8.46
CA ILE A 132 -3.00 -2.26 8.54
C ILE A 132 -2.46 -1.66 9.84
N GLN A 133 -2.30 -2.50 10.86
CA GLN A 133 -2.00 -2.07 12.23
C GLN A 133 -0.69 -1.29 12.36
N LEU A 134 0.36 -1.67 11.62
CA LEU A 134 1.69 -1.05 11.70
C LEU A 134 1.96 -0.02 10.60
N LEU A 135 0.94 0.37 9.82
CA LEU A 135 1.10 1.36 8.76
C LEU A 135 1.55 2.69 9.36
N TYR A 136 2.63 3.21 8.81
CA TYR A 136 3.28 4.45 9.21
C TYR A 136 3.08 5.54 8.16
N LYS A 137 3.08 5.18 6.87
CA LYS A 137 2.96 6.12 5.75
C LYS A 137 2.03 5.58 4.66
N LEU A 138 1.13 6.42 4.20
CA LEU A 138 0.15 6.13 3.16
C LEU A 138 0.15 7.23 2.10
N ASP A 139 0.43 6.88 0.85
CA ASP A 139 0.30 7.81 -0.28
C ASP A 139 -0.73 7.26 -1.27
N LEU A 140 -1.84 8.00 -1.41
CA LEU A 140 -2.93 7.73 -2.35
C LEU A 140 -3.07 8.87 -3.37
N SER A 141 -2.07 9.74 -3.50
CA SER A 141 -2.13 10.91 -4.37
C SER A 141 -2.38 10.53 -5.83
N ASN A 142 -2.98 11.45 -6.58
CA ASN A 142 -3.26 11.25 -8.01
C ASN A 142 -4.14 10.01 -8.27
N ASN A 143 -5.18 9.84 -7.46
CA ASN A 143 -6.26 8.88 -7.71
C ASN A 143 -7.58 9.64 -7.79
N PRO A 144 -8.59 9.16 -8.54
CA PRO A 144 -9.91 9.78 -8.60
C PRO A 144 -10.76 9.58 -7.33
N ILE A 145 -10.15 9.61 -6.13
CA ILE A 145 -10.80 9.38 -4.84
C ILE A 145 -11.80 10.51 -4.57
N LYS A 146 -13.08 10.17 -4.47
CA LYS A 146 -14.19 11.09 -4.14
C LYS A 146 -14.76 10.85 -2.75
N ASP A 147 -14.52 9.65 -2.22
CA ASP A 147 -15.08 9.19 -0.96
C ASP A 147 -13.96 8.70 -0.03
N TYR A 148 -14.06 9.06 1.24
CA TYR A 148 -13.17 8.56 2.28
C TYR A 148 -13.40 7.08 2.58
N GLY A 149 -14.52 6.48 2.16
CA GLY A 149 -14.94 5.14 2.53
C GLY A 149 -15.52 5.08 3.95
N SER A 150 -15.99 3.90 4.36
CA SER A 150 -16.68 3.70 5.63
C SER A 150 -15.81 2.95 6.66
N GLY A 151 -16.16 3.13 7.94
CA GLY A 151 -15.53 2.41 9.07
C GLY A 151 -14.35 3.12 9.72
N SER A 152 -13.84 2.53 10.79
CA SER A 152 -12.76 3.09 11.62
C SER A 152 -11.37 2.83 11.02
N PHE A 153 -10.40 3.70 11.29
CA PHE A 153 -8.98 3.39 11.11
C PHE A 153 -8.46 2.64 12.34
N ASP A 154 -7.98 1.42 12.15
CA ASP A 154 -7.30 0.64 13.21
C ASP A 154 -5.81 1.00 13.33
N SER A 155 -5.29 1.73 12.34
CA SER A 155 -3.88 2.09 12.24
C SER A 155 -3.52 3.23 13.21
N LYS A 156 -3.15 2.86 14.43
CA LYS A 156 -2.68 3.79 15.48
C LYS A 156 -1.27 4.33 15.26
N HIS A 157 -0.60 3.87 14.21
CA HIS A 157 0.79 4.21 13.91
C HIS A 157 0.95 5.10 12.67
N LEU A 158 -0.16 5.46 12.00
CA LEU A 158 -0.11 6.26 10.79
C LEU A 158 0.38 7.68 11.13
N LYS A 159 1.51 8.07 10.56
CA LYS A 159 2.16 9.37 10.78
C LYS A 159 2.16 10.27 9.56
N SER A 160 2.04 9.71 8.36
CA SER A 160 2.04 10.47 7.10
C SER A 160 0.92 10.00 6.18
N ILE A 161 0.11 10.94 5.70
CA ILE A 161 -0.90 10.68 4.67
C ILE A 161 -0.82 11.72 3.55
N ASN A 162 -0.85 11.25 2.30
CA ASN A 162 -0.92 12.08 1.11
C ASN A 162 -2.18 11.76 0.30
N LEU A 163 -3.07 12.75 0.16
CA LEU A 163 -4.30 12.70 -0.63
C LEU A 163 -4.30 13.76 -1.74
N SER A 164 -3.13 14.28 -2.11
CA SER A 164 -3.01 15.33 -3.13
C SER A 164 -3.54 14.88 -4.48
N ASN A 165 -4.10 15.80 -5.25
CA ASN A 165 -4.66 15.56 -6.59
C ASN A 165 -5.74 14.45 -6.60
N THR A 166 -6.51 14.34 -5.52
CA THR A 166 -7.71 13.49 -5.49
C THR A 166 -8.93 14.25 -6.00
N LYS A 167 -10.10 13.61 -5.97
CA LYS A 167 -11.39 14.20 -6.38
C LYS A 167 -12.31 14.45 -5.19
N LEU A 168 -11.74 14.60 -4.00
CA LEU A 168 -12.44 15.00 -2.79
C LEU A 168 -12.98 16.41 -2.97
N THR A 169 -14.29 16.56 -2.89
CA THR A 169 -14.99 17.86 -3.03
C THR A 169 -15.20 18.56 -1.69
N TYR A 170 -14.93 17.87 -0.58
CA TYR A 170 -15.02 18.37 0.78
C TYR A 170 -13.95 17.72 1.66
N LEU A 171 -13.69 18.32 2.83
CA LEU A 171 -12.79 17.78 3.84
C LEU A 171 -13.59 17.33 5.07
N ASP A 172 -13.62 16.02 5.31
CA ASP A 172 -14.43 15.41 6.36
C ASP A 172 -13.71 15.43 7.70
N LYS A 173 -14.22 16.22 8.66
CA LYS A 173 -13.69 16.24 10.03
C LYS A 173 -13.68 14.85 10.67
N SER A 174 -14.71 14.03 10.45
CA SER A 174 -14.80 12.70 11.04
C SER A 174 -13.70 11.76 10.54
N PHE A 175 -13.23 11.96 9.31
CA PHE A 175 -12.07 11.25 8.77
C PHE A 175 -10.78 11.63 9.50
N PHE A 176 -10.53 12.92 9.69
CA PHE A 176 -9.31 13.41 10.37
C PHE A 176 -9.32 13.13 11.88
N ASP A 177 -10.49 13.11 12.52
CA ASP A 177 -10.66 12.70 13.92
C ASP A 177 -10.17 11.27 14.20
N MET A 178 -10.17 10.40 13.18
CA MET A 178 -9.63 9.05 13.30
C MET A 178 -8.10 8.98 13.20
N LEU A 179 -7.43 10.08 12.87
CA LEU A 179 -5.99 10.13 12.56
C LEU A 179 -5.23 11.14 13.44
N PRO A 180 -5.43 11.17 14.78
CA PRO A 180 -4.94 12.25 15.65
C PRO A 180 -3.41 12.33 15.73
N ASP A 181 -2.75 11.22 15.40
CA ASP A 181 -1.31 11.01 15.50
C ASP A 181 -0.53 11.41 14.25
N ILE A 182 -1.18 11.94 13.20
CA ILE A 182 -0.49 12.33 11.96
C ILE A 182 0.45 13.52 12.18
N ASN A 183 1.67 13.37 11.68
CA ASN A 183 2.74 14.38 11.66
C ASN A 183 2.84 15.10 10.31
N GLU A 184 2.38 14.46 9.23
CA GLU A 184 2.47 14.98 7.86
C GLU A 184 1.15 14.72 7.12
N LEU A 185 0.46 15.80 6.73
CA LEU A 185 -0.77 15.77 5.97
C LEU A 185 -0.61 16.57 4.69
N ILE A 186 -0.74 15.92 3.53
CA ILE A 186 -0.54 16.55 2.22
C ILE A 186 -1.85 16.50 1.42
N LEU A 187 -2.42 17.69 1.16
CA LEU A 187 -3.75 17.88 0.53
C LEU A 187 -3.69 18.84 -0.68
N ASN A 188 -2.63 18.77 -1.49
CA ASN A 188 -2.47 19.71 -2.60
C ASN A 188 -3.50 19.43 -3.72
N ASN A 189 -3.98 20.48 -4.39
CA ASN A 189 -4.82 20.39 -5.59
C ASN A 189 -6.10 19.54 -5.41
N LEU A 190 -6.89 19.83 -4.38
CA LEU A 190 -8.21 19.25 -4.20
C LEU A 190 -9.28 20.11 -4.90
N PRO A 191 -10.24 19.50 -5.62
CA PRO A 191 -11.36 20.23 -6.22
C PRO A 191 -12.44 20.51 -5.17
N LEU A 192 -12.10 21.21 -4.09
CA LEU A 192 -13.04 21.53 -3.03
C LEU A 192 -14.17 22.40 -3.60
N GLU A 193 -15.41 21.95 -3.41
CA GLU A 193 -16.61 22.68 -3.83
C GLU A 193 -17.09 23.63 -2.73
N GLN A 194 -16.58 23.46 -1.50
CA GLN A 194 -16.95 24.25 -0.34
C GLN A 194 -15.70 24.71 0.44
N PRO A 195 -15.78 25.85 1.16
CA PRO A 195 -14.72 26.25 2.09
C PRO A 195 -14.46 25.18 3.15
N VAL A 196 -13.21 25.07 3.59
CA VAL A 196 -12.84 24.17 4.69
C VAL A 196 -13.47 24.70 5.98
N GLU A 197 -14.21 23.85 6.68
CA GLU A 197 -14.84 24.22 7.94
C GLU A 197 -13.81 24.53 9.03
N ILE A 198 -14.18 25.45 9.93
CA ILE A 198 -13.37 25.73 11.10
C ILE A 198 -13.33 24.45 11.95
N ASN A 199 -12.14 24.06 12.41
CA ASN A 199 -11.88 22.85 13.19
C ASN A 199 -11.90 21.52 12.42
N THR A 200 -11.92 21.51 11.08
CA THR A 200 -11.77 20.26 10.29
C THR A 200 -10.55 19.44 10.72
N PHE A 201 -9.47 20.11 11.15
CA PHE A 201 -8.20 19.48 11.55
C PHE A 201 -7.92 19.54 13.06
N ALA A 202 -8.90 19.90 13.90
CA ALA A 202 -8.65 20.17 15.32
C ALA A 202 -8.11 18.96 16.11
N SER A 203 -8.36 17.75 15.63
CA SER A 203 -7.87 16.48 16.20
C SER A 203 -6.42 16.17 15.84
N LEU A 204 -5.84 16.82 14.82
CA LEU A 204 -4.48 16.55 14.31
C LEU A 204 -3.41 17.25 15.15
N VAL A 205 -3.38 16.96 16.45
CA VAL A 205 -2.50 17.63 17.42
C VAL A 205 -1.01 17.36 17.20
N SER A 206 -0.67 16.31 16.44
CA SER A 206 0.70 15.93 16.12
C SER A 206 1.25 16.59 14.84
N LEU A 207 0.42 17.32 14.10
CA LEU A 207 0.81 17.99 12.87
C LEU A 207 1.72 19.17 13.23
N ILE A 208 2.99 19.08 12.83
CA ILE A 208 3.95 20.16 13.08
C ILE A 208 3.71 21.24 12.03
N ASN A 209 3.45 22.48 12.48
CA ASN A 209 3.31 23.66 11.64
C ASN A 209 4.59 23.97 10.84
#